data_AF-A0A356W875-F1
#
_entry.id   AF-A0A356W875-F1
#
_cell.length_a   1.000
_cell.length_b   1.000
_cell.length_c   1.000
_cell.angle_alpha   90.00
_cell.angle_beta   90.00
_cell.angle_gamma   90.00
#
_symmetry.space_group_name_H-M   'P 1'
#
loop_
_entity.id
_entity.type
_entity.pdbx_description
1 polymer ?
#
loop_
_entity_poly.entity_id
_entity_poly.type
_entity_poly.pdbx_seq_one_letter_code
_entity_poly.pdbx_strand_id
1 'polypeptide(L)'
;EQVQAASPNFRKPWTLPKAAMKINAGINRAKKLMFESRPMLVAGFGGYPAFPALAAARRMNVPIIIHEQNAVLGRVNRRFARQAKLVASGFERLDKLPSWSAHLAVGNPVREAILARRDDPFPSTDDKLTILITGGSQGSKIIGETIPAAIVDHIPPPLQSRLRVIQQVRKEQYAFVDNMYRRAKIEAELSPFFSDMPEKLSQAHLVIARSGAGTVSEIAAVGRPSILIPLAIAMDDHQAANAEALTEIGAADMVLETNLYPQLLGGLITARLQDTDELKQRAAKAKASAKINAAKELADMAERVAEL
;
A
#
# COMPACT_ATOMS: atom_id res chain seq x y z
N GLU A 1 -13.08 -19.92 -11.32
CA GLU A 1 -13.13 -20.98 -10.28
C GLU A 1 -11.97 -20.85 -9.30
N GLN A 2 -12.13 -21.34 -8.07
CA GLN A 2 -11.05 -21.33 -7.07
C GLN A 2 -10.04 -22.47 -7.31
N VAL A 3 -8.76 -22.13 -7.44
CA VAL A 3 -7.66 -23.10 -7.53
C VAL A 3 -6.97 -23.23 -6.17
N GLN A 4 -6.80 -24.46 -5.68
CA GLN A 4 -6.13 -24.69 -4.40
C GLN A 4 -4.65 -24.26 -4.45
N ALA A 5 -4.22 -23.51 -3.44
CA ALA A 5 -2.82 -23.17 -3.19
C ALA A 5 -2.44 -23.49 -1.74
N ALA A 6 -1.17 -23.80 -1.50
CA ALA A 6 -0.64 -24.02 -0.17
C ALA A 6 0.69 -23.26 -0.01
N SER A 7 0.91 -22.66 1.17
CA SER A 7 2.20 -22.07 1.53
C SER A 7 3.06 -23.15 2.21
N PRO A 8 4.26 -23.47 1.68
CA PRO A 8 5.16 -24.42 2.34
C PRO A 8 5.63 -23.86 3.68
N ASN A 9 5.37 -24.57 4.78
CA ASN A 9 5.91 -24.22 6.08
C ASN A 9 7.28 -24.89 6.29
N PHE A 10 8.35 -24.17 5.96
CA PHE A 10 9.72 -24.67 6.11
C PHE A 10 10.14 -24.91 7.58
N ARG A 11 9.38 -24.40 8.57
CA ARG A 11 9.60 -24.70 10.00
C ARG A 11 8.97 -26.04 10.44
N LYS A 12 8.12 -26.64 9.60
CA LYS A 12 7.46 -27.94 9.84
C LYS A 12 7.67 -28.86 8.63
N PRO A 13 8.86 -29.46 8.45
CA PRO A 13 9.23 -30.16 7.22
C PRO A 13 8.31 -31.33 6.87
N TRP A 14 7.66 -31.96 7.87
CA TRP A 14 6.66 -33.02 7.66
C TRP A 14 5.37 -32.55 6.95
N THR A 15 5.13 -31.24 6.88
CA THR A 15 3.98 -30.68 6.14
C THR A 15 4.27 -30.46 4.65
N LEU A 16 5.55 -30.52 4.25
CA LEU A 16 6.00 -30.25 2.88
C LEU A 16 5.41 -31.23 1.84
N PRO A 17 5.30 -32.55 2.09
CA PRO A 17 4.70 -33.46 1.11
C PRO A 17 3.22 -33.17 0.86
N LYS A 18 2.45 -32.87 1.91
CA LYS A 18 1.03 -32.49 1.79
C LYS A 18 0.87 -31.16 1.06
N ALA A 19 1.72 -30.18 1.35
CA ALA A 19 1.73 -28.91 0.63
C ALA A 19 2.07 -29.11 -0.85
N ALA A 20 3.08 -29.92 -1.17
CA ALA A 20 3.47 -30.24 -2.55
C ALA A 20 2.36 -30.94 -3.34
N MET A 21 1.66 -31.91 -2.73
CA MET A 21 0.51 -32.57 -3.35
C MET A 21 -0.62 -31.57 -3.66
N LYS A 22 -0.96 -30.68 -2.72
CA LYS A 22 -1.97 -29.63 -2.94
C LYS A 22 -1.57 -28.67 -4.05
N ILE A 23 -0.30 -28.25 -4.09
CA ILE A 23 0.22 -27.38 -5.16
C ILE A 23 0.13 -28.10 -6.51
N ASN A 24 0.54 -29.36 -6.60
CA ASN A 24 0.47 -30.13 -7.84
C ASN A 24 -0.97 -30.35 -8.31
N ALA A 25 -1.90 -30.65 -7.40
CA ALA A 25 -3.32 -30.73 -7.71
C ALA A 25 -3.86 -29.38 -8.22
N GLY A 26 -3.46 -28.27 -7.58
CA GLY A 26 -3.76 -26.91 -8.05
C GLY A 26 -3.22 -26.63 -9.45
N ILE A 27 -1.98 -27.03 -9.75
CA ILE A 27 -1.39 -26.84 -11.08
C ILE A 27 -2.15 -27.66 -12.12
N ASN A 28 -2.49 -28.91 -11.83
CA ASN A 28 -3.24 -29.75 -12.75
C ASN A 28 -4.65 -29.22 -13.00
N ARG A 29 -5.33 -28.69 -11.97
CA ARG A 29 -6.62 -28.01 -12.16
C ARG A 29 -6.47 -26.75 -13.02
N ALA A 30 -5.46 -25.93 -12.75
CA ALA A 30 -5.17 -24.74 -13.54
C ALA A 30 -4.87 -25.08 -15.01
N LYS A 31 -4.12 -26.17 -15.27
CA LYS A 31 -3.88 -26.67 -16.62
C LYS A 31 -5.18 -27.06 -17.32
N LYS A 32 -6.05 -27.83 -16.64
CA LYS A 32 -7.34 -28.22 -17.20
C LYS A 32 -8.18 -26.98 -17.57
N LEU A 33 -8.25 -26.00 -16.68
CA LEU A 33 -8.96 -24.75 -16.94
C LEU A 33 -8.36 -23.98 -18.12
N MET A 34 -7.03 -23.87 -18.20
CA MET A 34 -6.37 -23.21 -19.34
C MET A 34 -6.55 -23.97 -20.65
N PHE A 35 -6.62 -25.30 -20.63
CA PHE A 35 -6.88 -26.10 -21.81
C PHE A 35 -8.32 -25.87 -22.33
N GLU A 36 -9.27 -25.76 -21.40
CA GLU A 36 -10.69 -25.48 -21.70
C GLU A 36 -10.89 -24.03 -22.17
N SER A 37 -10.28 -23.04 -21.50
CA SER A 37 -10.48 -21.62 -21.79
C SER A 37 -9.55 -21.04 -22.86
N ARG A 38 -8.47 -21.76 -23.21
CA ARG A 38 -7.45 -21.36 -24.20
C ARG A 38 -7.03 -19.88 -24.09
N PRO A 39 -6.52 -19.45 -22.92
CA PRO A 39 -6.16 -18.06 -22.73
C PRO A 39 -4.97 -17.68 -23.61
N MET A 40 -5.04 -16.51 -24.24
CA MET A 40 -3.90 -15.95 -25.00
C MET A 40 -2.78 -15.45 -24.06
N LEU A 41 -3.11 -15.19 -22.80
CA LEU A 41 -2.21 -14.62 -21.80
C LEU A 41 -2.65 -15.00 -20.39
N VAL A 42 -1.69 -15.07 -19.46
CA VAL A 42 -1.93 -15.11 -18.02
C VAL A 42 -1.23 -13.96 -17.32
N ALA A 43 -1.98 -13.14 -16.59
CA ALA A 43 -1.44 -12.06 -15.75
C ALA A 43 -1.23 -12.53 -14.30
N GLY A 44 -0.03 -12.33 -13.77
CA GLY A 44 0.35 -12.66 -12.39
C GLY A 44 0.51 -11.42 -11.52
N PHE A 45 -0.28 -11.33 -10.44
CA PHE A 45 -0.23 -10.22 -9.47
C PHE A 45 0.47 -10.59 -8.16
N GLY A 46 1.22 -11.68 -8.14
CA GLY A 46 1.91 -12.20 -6.95
C GLY A 46 1.03 -13.01 -6.00
N GLY A 47 1.60 -13.30 -4.82
CA GLY A 47 0.99 -14.14 -3.79
C GLY A 47 1.04 -15.65 -4.07
N TYR A 48 1.05 -16.45 -3.00
CA TYR A 48 1.03 -17.92 -3.11
C TYR A 48 -0.17 -18.47 -3.91
N PRO A 49 -1.39 -17.87 -3.86
CA PRO A 49 -2.51 -18.31 -4.68
C PRO A 49 -2.28 -18.23 -6.19
N ALA A 50 -1.44 -17.31 -6.67
CA ALA A 50 -1.16 -17.18 -8.11
C ALA A 50 -0.18 -18.26 -8.62
N PHE A 51 0.56 -18.93 -7.72
CA PHE A 51 1.62 -19.85 -8.11
C PHE A 51 1.12 -21.01 -9.00
N PRO A 52 0.02 -21.73 -8.68
CA PRO A 52 -0.44 -22.84 -9.51
C PRO A 52 -0.84 -22.41 -10.92
N ALA A 53 -1.46 -21.25 -11.07
CA ALA A 53 -1.85 -20.69 -12.36
C ALA A 53 -0.62 -20.32 -13.19
N LEU A 54 0.34 -19.58 -12.62
CA LEU A 54 1.58 -19.21 -13.33
C LEU A 54 2.44 -20.44 -13.69
N ALA A 55 2.47 -21.46 -12.83
CA ALA A 55 3.15 -22.72 -13.12
C ALA A 55 2.45 -23.52 -14.23
N ALA A 56 1.11 -23.50 -14.29
CA ALA A 56 0.34 -24.11 -15.37
C ALA A 56 0.60 -23.39 -16.70
N ALA A 57 0.53 -22.06 -16.72
CA ALA A 57 0.81 -21.22 -17.89
C ALA A 57 2.20 -21.54 -18.46
N ARG A 58 3.22 -21.56 -17.60
CA ARG A 58 4.59 -21.95 -17.96
C ARG A 58 4.65 -23.35 -18.59
N ARG A 59 3.98 -24.34 -18.01
CA ARG A 59 3.99 -25.72 -18.50
C ARG A 59 3.22 -25.90 -19.82
N MET A 60 2.30 -24.99 -20.11
CA MET A 60 1.48 -24.99 -21.33
C MET A 60 1.99 -23.99 -22.38
N ASN A 61 3.13 -23.33 -22.13
CA ASN A 61 3.68 -22.28 -22.97
C ASN A 61 2.70 -21.12 -23.26
N VAL A 62 1.78 -20.84 -22.33
CA VAL A 62 0.92 -19.66 -22.41
C VAL A 62 1.73 -18.43 -21.97
N PRO A 63 1.72 -17.32 -22.74
CA PRO A 63 2.40 -16.08 -22.38
C PRO A 63 2.03 -15.59 -20.98
N ILE A 64 3.03 -15.09 -20.24
CA ILE A 64 2.86 -14.56 -18.88
C ILE A 64 3.25 -13.08 -18.87
N ILE A 65 2.42 -12.24 -18.28
CA ILE A 65 2.83 -10.93 -17.76
C ILE A 65 2.75 -10.94 -16.24
N ILE A 66 3.56 -10.11 -15.60
CA ILE A 66 3.54 -9.94 -14.14
C ILE A 66 3.27 -8.48 -13.83
N HIS A 67 2.49 -8.22 -12.79
CA HIS A 67 2.43 -6.92 -12.13
C HIS A 67 2.86 -7.09 -10.66
N GLU A 68 3.88 -6.35 -10.25
CA GLU A 68 4.30 -6.26 -8.85
C GLU A 68 3.88 -4.92 -8.27
N GLN A 69 3.06 -4.97 -7.22
CA GLN A 69 2.55 -3.75 -6.59
C GLN A 69 3.63 -3.02 -5.79
N ASN A 70 4.56 -3.77 -5.20
CA ASN A 70 5.58 -3.23 -4.30
C ASN A 70 6.86 -2.83 -5.04
N ALA A 71 7.68 -1.99 -4.40
CA ALA A 71 8.98 -1.56 -4.90
C ALA A 71 10.08 -2.63 -4.77
N VAL A 72 9.75 -3.81 -4.24
CA VAL A 72 10.65 -4.98 -4.23
C VAL A 72 9.86 -6.17 -4.73
N LEU A 73 10.47 -7.00 -5.59
CA LEU A 73 9.77 -8.08 -6.29
C LEU A 73 9.48 -9.25 -5.35
N GLY A 74 8.21 -9.61 -5.19
CA GLY A 74 7.77 -10.70 -4.33
C GLY A 74 8.26 -12.07 -4.81
N ARG A 75 8.37 -13.05 -3.91
CA ARG A 75 8.98 -14.38 -4.21
C ARG A 75 8.32 -15.13 -5.37
N VAL A 76 6.98 -15.11 -5.43
CA VAL A 76 6.24 -15.77 -6.52
C VAL A 76 6.50 -15.04 -7.83
N ASN A 77 6.35 -13.71 -7.86
CA ASN A 77 6.64 -12.91 -9.04
C ASN A 77 8.09 -13.09 -9.51
N ARG A 78 9.07 -13.03 -8.61
CA ARG A 78 10.49 -13.27 -8.90
C ARG A 78 10.75 -14.63 -9.55
N ARG A 79 10.03 -15.67 -9.12
CA ARG A 79 10.18 -17.03 -9.67
C ARG A 79 9.74 -17.12 -11.13
N PHE A 80 8.78 -16.30 -11.55
CA PHE A 80 8.22 -16.28 -12.91
C PHE A 80 8.73 -15.10 -13.76
N ALA A 81 9.35 -14.08 -13.15
CA ALA A 81 9.85 -12.88 -13.83
C ALA A 81 10.88 -13.15 -14.93
N ARG A 82 11.65 -14.23 -14.83
CA ARG A 82 12.60 -14.65 -15.88
C ARG A 82 11.90 -15.12 -17.16
N GLN A 83 10.61 -15.42 -17.09
CA GLN A 83 9.83 -16.11 -18.13
C GLN A 83 8.62 -15.30 -18.56
N ALA A 84 8.27 -14.29 -17.76
CA ALA A 84 7.30 -13.30 -18.14
C ALA A 84 7.82 -12.54 -19.36
N LYS A 85 6.93 -12.29 -20.32
CA LYS A 85 7.18 -11.42 -21.47
C LYS A 85 7.43 -9.99 -21.03
N LEU A 86 6.78 -9.58 -19.94
CA LEU A 86 6.91 -8.26 -19.34
C LEU A 86 6.66 -8.33 -17.84
N VAL A 87 7.41 -7.54 -17.07
CA VAL A 87 7.16 -7.27 -15.66
C VAL A 87 6.76 -5.81 -15.50
N ALA A 88 5.49 -5.58 -15.20
CA ALA A 88 4.96 -4.28 -14.81
C ALA A 88 5.15 -4.05 -13.29
N SER A 89 5.32 -2.80 -12.86
CA SER A 89 5.41 -2.48 -11.44
C SER A 89 4.63 -1.25 -11.00
N GLY A 90 4.31 -1.22 -9.70
CA GLY A 90 3.69 -0.11 -9.01
C GLY A 90 4.57 1.14 -8.86
N PHE A 91 5.89 0.94 -8.78
CA PHE A 91 6.88 1.99 -8.55
C PHE A 91 8.01 1.90 -9.58
N GLU A 92 8.72 3.01 -9.81
CA GLU A 92 9.91 3.05 -10.70
C GLU A 92 11.00 2.10 -10.20
N ARG A 93 11.29 2.17 -8.90
CA ARG A 93 12.19 1.22 -8.25
C ARG A 93 11.51 -0.15 -8.11
N LEU A 94 12.22 -1.20 -8.53
CA LEU A 94 11.80 -2.59 -8.37
C LEU A 94 13.00 -3.48 -8.01
N ASP A 95 13.29 -3.62 -6.71
CA ASP A 95 14.43 -4.41 -6.27
C ASP A 95 14.21 -5.91 -6.51
N LYS A 96 15.31 -6.65 -6.62
CA LYS A 96 15.32 -8.12 -6.81
C LYS A 96 14.64 -8.59 -8.12
N LEU A 97 14.45 -7.68 -9.07
CA LEU A 97 14.14 -8.01 -10.46
C LEU A 97 15.38 -8.63 -11.12
N PRO A 98 15.24 -9.74 -11.89
CA PRO A 98 16.33 -10.26 -12.69
C PRO A 98 16.76 -9.26 -13.79
N SER A 99 18.06 -9.10 -14.01
CA SER A 99 18.61 -8.05 -14.90
C SER A 99 18.18 -8.13 -16.37
N TRP A 100 17.78 -9.30 -16.86
CA TRP A 100 17.28 -9.49 -18.24
C TRP A 100 15.76 -9.38 -18.37
N SER A 101 15.03 -9.07 -17.30
CA SER A 101 13.58 -8.93 -17.37
C SER A 101 13.20 -7.60 -18.02
N ALA A 102 12.33 -7.63 -19.03
CA ALA A 102 11.68 -6.43 -19.55
C ALA A 102 10.79 -5.83 -18.45
N HIS A 103 11.00 -4.55 -18.12
CA HIS A 103 10.36 -3.88 -17.00
C HIS A 103 9.73 -2.56 -17.44
N LEU A 104 8.51 -2.32 -16.96
CA LEU A 104 7.84 -1.02 -17.09
C LEU A 104 7.11 -0.67 -15.79
N ALA A 105 7.41 0.50 -15.24
CA ALA A 105 6.63 1.02 -14.13
C ALA A 105 5.35 1.68 -14.66
N VAL A 106 4.21 1.01 -14.51
CA VAL A 106 2.90 1.55 -14.92
C VAL A 106 2.11 2.15 -13.77
N GLY A 107 2.55 1.93 -12.53
CA GLY A 107 1.81 2.32 -11.34
C GLY A 107 0.94 1.20 -10.79
N ASN A 108 0.31 1.47 -9.65
CA ASN A 108 -0.69 0.59 -9.07
C ASN A 108 -2.08 1.04 -9.52
N PRO A 109 -2.97 0.13 -9.95
CA PRO A 109 -4.38 0.45 -10.15
C PRO A 109 -4.98 1.07 -8.88
N VAL A 110 -5.45 2.32 -8.99
CA VAL A 110 -6.12 3.05 -7.92
C VAL A 110 -7.63 2.94 -8.12
N ARG A 111 -8.39 2.82 -7.02
CA ARG A 111 -9.85 2.75 -7.05
C ARG A 111 -10.45 4.02 -7.68
N GLU A 112 -11.47 3.87 -8.52
CA GLU A 112 -12.15 5.01 -9.15
C GLU A 112 -12.64 6.06 -8.14
N ALA A 113 -13.18 5.62 -7.01
CA ALA A 113 -13.63 6.53 -5.95
C ALA A 113 -12.51 7.40 -5.35
N ILE A 114 -11.26 6.93 -5.36
CA ILE A 114 -10.08 7.71 -4.96
C ILE A 114 -9.69 8.68 -6.08
N LEU A 115 -9.68 8.21 -7.33
CA LEU A 115 -9.37 9.05 -8.50
C LEU A 115 -10.37 10.20 -8.66
N ALA A 116 -11.64 9.97 -8.34
CA ALA A 116 -12.69 10.99 -8.33
C ALA A 116 -12.41 12.16 -7.36
N ARG A 117 -11.48 11.98 -6.41
CA ARG A 117 -11.06 12.99 -5.43
C ARG A 117 -9.73 13.66 -5.76
N ARG A 118 -9.11 13.29 -6.89
CA ARG A 118 -7.83 13.85 -7.32
C ARG A 118 -7.91 15.35 -7.54
N ASP A 119 -9.02 15.85 -8.07
CA ASP A 119 -9.18 17.26 -8.42
C ASP A 119 -9.76 18.11 -7.27
N ASP A 120 -10.08 17.47 -6.14
CA ASP A 120 -10.36 18.20 -4.90
C ASP A 120 -9.10 19.01 -4.53
N PRO A 121 -9.24 20.30 -4.21
CA PRO A 121 -8.11 21.12 -3.81
C PRO A 121 -7.50 20.59 -2.50
N PHE A 122 -6.27 20.99 -2.22
CA PHE A 122 -5.74 20.86 -0.86
C PHE A 122 -6.59 21.78 0.07
N PRO A 123 -7.16 21.26 1.18
CA PRO A 123 -7.98 22.03 2.09
C PRO A 123 -7.29 23.30 2.59
N SER A 124 -8.08 24.33 2.90
CA SER A 124 -7.56 25.52 3.55
C SER A 124 -6.98 25.17 4.91
N THR A 125 -5.80 25.73 5.18
CA THR A 125 -5.07 25.57 6.43
C THR A 125 -5.38 26.69 7.44
N ASP A 126 -6.41 27.49 7.22
CA ASP A 126 -6.71 28.66 8.06
C ASP A 126 -7.43 28.27 9.37
N ASP A 127 -8.31 27.27 9.28
CA ASP A 127 -9.13 26.82 10.41
C ASP A 127 -8.58 25.53 11.05
N LYS A 128 -9.31 24.42 10.88
CA LYS A 128 -9.02 23.10 11.41
C LYS A 128 -8.04 22.35 10.52
N LEU A 129 -7.05 21.72 11.15
CA LEU A 129 -6.10 20.83 10.50
C LEU A 129 -6.52 19.38 10.75
N THR A 130 -6.82 18.67 9.66
CA THR A 130 -7.30 17.29 9.72
C THR A 130 -6.15 16.30 9.52
N ILE A 131 -5.92 15.44 10.52
CA ILE A 131 -4.96 14.33 10.43
C ILE A 131 -5.73 13.04 10.17
N LEU A 132 -5.44 12.36 9.06
CA LEU A 132 -5.96 11.03 8.78
C LEU A 132 -4.94 9.98 9.19
N ILE A 133 -5.32 9.06 10.08
CA ILE A 133 -4.48 8.00 10.60
C ILE A 133 -5.03 6.65 10.17
N THR A 134 -4.25 5.84 9.45
CA THR A 134 -4.65 4.48 9.04
C THR A 134 -3.54 3.44 9.21
N GLY A 135 -3.90 2.31 9.82
CA GLY A 135 -3.00 1.16 9.95
C GLY A 135 -3.02 0.21 8.74
N GLY A 136 -3.75 0.55 7.68
CA GLY A 136 -4.05 -0.36 6.57
C GLY A 136 -5.21 -1.33 6.88
N SER A 137 -5.39 -2.35 6.04
CA SER A 137 -6.59 -3.21 6.05
C SER A 137 -6.84 -3.98 7.36
N GLN A 138 -5.81 -4.22 8.18
CA GLN A 138 -5.93 -4.93 9.46
C GLN A 138 -5.90 -3.99 10.68
N GLY A 139 -5.75 -2.67 10.46
CA GLY A 139 -5.35 -1.75 11.52
C GLY A 139 -4.00 -2.12 12.13
N SER A 140 -3.49 -1.28 13.02
CA SER A 140 -2.17 -1.51 13.62
C SER A 140 -2.18 -1.09 15.08
N LYS A 141 -1.89 -2.04 15.96
CA LYS A 141 -1.90 -1.82 17.41
C LYS A 141 -0.92 -0.71 17.80
N ILE A 142 0.33 -0.81 17.32
CA ILE A 142 1.37 0.19 17.59
C ILE A 142 0.99 1.59 17.11
N ILE A 143 0.40 1.73 15.91
CA ILE A 143 -0.13 3.01 15.42
C ILE A 143 -1.29 3.50 16.31
N GLY A 144 -2.20 2.60 16.67
CA GLY A 144 -3.37 2.88 17.49
C GLY A 144 -3.04 3.40 18.88
N GLU A 145 -1.87 3.07 19.43
CA GLU A 145 -1.43 3.48 20.77
C GLU A 145 -0.44 4.65 20.72
N THR A 146 0.57 4.59 19.84
CA THR A 146 1.65 5.57 19.83
C THR A 146 1.24 6.93 19.26
N ILE A 147 0.40 6.95 18.22
CA ILE A 147 0.04 8.22 17.57
C ILE A 147 -0.86 9.08 18.45
N PRO A 148 -1.89 8.54 19.15
CA PRO A 148 -2.65 9.33 20.11
C PRO A 148 -1.77 9.93 21.22
N ALA A 149 -0.79 9.18 21.74
CA ALA A 149 0.17 9.70 22.71
C ALA A 149 1.04 10.82 22.12
N ALA A 150 1.52 10.66 20.88
CA ALA A 150 2.26 11.72 20.18
C ALA A 150 1.43 13.01 20.04
N ILE A 151 0.15 12.88 19.71
CA ILE A 151 -0.76 14.01 19.52
C ILE A 151 -1.09 14.69 20.86
N VAL A 152 -1.46 13.91 21.87
CA VAL A 152 -1.95 14.45 23.16
C VAL A 152 -0.80 14.99 24.02
N ASP A 153 0.33 14.28 24.07
CA ASP A 153 1.40 14.59 25.03
C ASP A 153 2.49 15.49 24.44
N HIS A 154 2.61 15.56 23.11
CA HIS A 154 3.77 16.18 22.44
C HIS A 154 3.45 17.21 21.35
N ILE A 155 2.18 17.49 21.07
CA ILE A 155 1.78 18.63 20.23
C ILE A 155 1.43 19.82 21.12
N PRO A 156 1.89 21.06 20.84
CA PRO A 156 1.55 22.23 21.66
C PRO A 156 0.04 22.55 21.69
N PRO A 157 -0.53 23.00 22.84
CA PRO A 157 -1.96 23.28 22.97
C PRO A 157 -2.59 24.20 21.90
N PRO A 158 -1.91 25.28 21.44
CA PRO A 158 -2.46 26.13 20.36
C PRO A 158 -2.65 25.40 19.03
N LEU A 159 -1.84 24.38 18.76
CA LEU A 159 -1.98 23.55 17.58
C LEU A 159 -3.01 22.43 17.81
N GLN A 160 -3.04 21.83 19.00
CA GLN A 160 -4.04 20.81 19.37
C GLN A 160 -5.48 21.31 19.21
N SER A 161 -5.77 22.56 19.58
CA SER A 161 -7.12 23.14 19.48
C SER A 161 -7.63 23.24 18.02
N ARG A 162 -6.70 23.26 17.06
CA ARG A 162 -6.97 23.27 15.63
C ARG A 162 -7.10 21.87 15.04
N LEU A 163 -6.76 20.81 15.77
CA LEU A 163 -6.79 19.47 15.22
C LEU A 163 -8.21 18.91 15.11
N ARG A 164 -8.43 18.19 14.00
CA ARG A 164 -9.45 17.16 13.84
C ARG A 164 -8.72 15.87 13.49
N VAL A 165 -8.97 14.79 14.22
CA VAL A 165 -8.32 13.49 14.00
C VAL A 165 -9.32 12.51 13.43
N ILE A 166 -8.98 11.87 12.32
CA ILE A 166 -9.76 10.78 11.76
C ILE A 166 -8.88 9.55 11.84
N GLN A 167 -9.21 8.60 12.71
CA GLN A 167 -8.30 7.49 13.02
C GLN A 167 -8.97 6.13 12.90
N GLN A 168 -8.33 5.28 12.11
CA GLN A 168 -8.64 3.86 12.10
C GLN A 168 -8.08 3.19 13.36
N VAL A 169 -8.96 2.66 14.20
CA VAL A 169 -8.59 1.99 15.47
C VAL A 169 -9.11 0.56 15.50
N ARG A 170 -8.35 -0.37 16.08
CA ARG A 170 -8.89 -1.71 16.33
C ARG A 170 -9.99 -1.63 17.40
N LYS A 171 -10.95 -2.55 17.37
CA LYS A 171 -12.10 -2.54 18.29
C LYS A 171 -11.66 -2.49 19.75
N GLU A 172 -10.62 -3.24 20.09
CA GLU A 172 -10.02 -3.31 21.41
C GLU A 172 -9.30 -2.03 21.86
N GLN A 173 -8.95 -1.12 20.93
CA GLN A 173 -8.26 0.14 21.23
C GLN A 173 -9.22 1.32 21.31
N TYR A 174 -10.45 1.19 20.81
CA TYR A 174 -11.39 2.31 20.67
C TYR A 174 -11.56 3.11 21.96
N ALA A 175 -11.92 2.44 23.08
CA ALA A 175 -12.22 3.12 24.33
C ALA A 175 -11.01 3.85 24.92
N PHE A 176 -9.81 3.29 24.75
CA PHE A 176 -8.57 3.92 25.20
C PHE A 176 -8.29 5.19 24.39
N VAL A 177 -8.35 5.11 23.07
CA VAL A 177 -8.06 6.23 22.17
C VAL A 177 -9.09 7.36 22.27
N ASP A 178 -10.38 7.03 22.35
CA ASP A 178 -11.46 8.00 22.54
C ASP A 178 -11.26 8.82 23.83
N ASN A 179 -10.89 8.15 24.92
CA ASN A 179 -10.64 8.81 26.21
C ASN A 179 -9.46 9.79 26.13
N MET A 180 -8.38 9.42 25.44
CA MET A 180 -7.22 10.29 25.24
C MET A 180 -7.61 11.59 24.50
N TYR A 181 -8.29 11.47 23.35
CA TYR A 181 -8.68 12.65 22.57
C TYR A 181 -9.71 13.51 23.31
N ARG A 182 -10.68 12.93 24.02
CA ARG A 182 -11.67 13.67 24.81
C ARG A 182 -11.04 14.48 25.93
N ARG A 183 -10.06 13.92 26.66
CA ARG A 183 -9.34 14.63 27.72
C ARG A 183 -8.55 15.82 27.17
N ALA A 184 -7.98 15.67 25.99
CA ALA A 184 -7.28 16.73 25.27
C ALA A 184 -8.21 17.73 24.55
N LYS A 185 -9.54 17.50 24.58
CA LYS A 185 -10.55 18.28 23.83
C LYS A 185 -10.28 18.33 22.32
N ILE A 186 -9.72 17.25 21.77
CA ILE A 186 -9.46 17.09 20.33
C ILE A 186 -10.69 16.44 19.70
N GLU A 187 -11.18 17.02 18.61
CA GLU A 187 -12.24 16.43 17.80
C GLU A 187 -11.71 15.18 17.12
N ALA A 188 -12.31 14.02 17.39
CA ALA A 188 -11.86 12.75 16.85
C ALA A 188 -13.01 11.91 16.27
N GLU A 189 -12.82 11.41 15.06
CA GLU A 189 -13.65 10.40 14.42
C GLU A 189 -12.90 9.06 14.42
N LEU A 190 -13.40 8.10 15.19
CA LEU A 190 -12.74 6.81 15.39
C LEU A 190 -13.59 5.68 14.80
N SER A 191 -12.96 4.78 14.03
CA SER A 191 -13.65 3.60 13.51
C SER A 191 -12.68 2.46 13.21
N PRO A 192 -13.08 1.18 13.32
CA PRO A 192 -12.30 0.07 12.77
C PRO A 192 -12.19 0.10 11.24
N PHE A 193 -13.17 0.72 10.56
CA PHE A 193 -13.22 0.80 9.11
C PHE A 193 -14.01 2.03 8.64
N PHE A 194 -13.49 2.74 7.65
CA PHE A 194 -14.19 3.85 6.99
C PHE A 194 -14.62 3.42 5.58
N SER A 195 -15.93 3.40 5.32
CA SER A 195 -16.48 3.13 3.98
C SER A 195 -16.25 4.30 3.02
N ASP A 196 -16.13 5.51 3.54
CA ASP A 196 -15.91 6.78 2.84
C ASP A 196 -14.44 7.22 2.86
N MET A 197 -13.49 6.27 2.91
CA MET A 197 -12.04 6.56 2.90
C MET A 197 -11.61 7.59 1.83
N PRO A 198 -12.15 7.60 0.58
CA PRO A 198 -11.81 8.63 -0.39
C PRO A 198 -12.11 10.06 0.07
N GLU A 199 -13.25 10.27 0.73
CA GLU A 199 -13.64 11.56 1.29
C GLU A 199 -12.72 11.94 2.45
N LYS A 200 -12.44 11.01 3.36
CA LYS A 200 -11.52 11.26 4.49
C LYS A 200 -10.12 11.63 4.01
N LEU A 201 -9.65 10.95 2.96
CA LEU A 201 -8.34 11.20 2.36
C LEU A 201 -8.29 12.57 1.69
N SER A 202 -9.35 13.02 1.00
CA SER A 202 -9.37 14.35 0.37
C SER A 202 -9.46 15.51 1.38
N GLN A 203 -10.07 15.28 2.54
CA GLN A 203 -10.12 16.26 3.63
C GLN A 203 -8.83 16.33 4.46
N ALA A 204 -7.91 15.37 4.30
CA ALA A 204 -6.70 15.30 5.12
C ALA A 204 -5.69 16.40 4.75
N HIS A 205 -5.18 17.06 5.78
CA HIS A 205 -4.04 17.96 5.69
C HIS A 205 -2.72 17.23 5.86
N LEU A 206 -2.75 16.11 6.62
CA LEU A 206 -1.63 15.21 6.81
C LEU A 206 -2.15 13.77 6.96
N VAL A 207 -1.54 12.83 6.24
CA VAL A 207 -1.86 11.41 6.37
C VAL A 207 -0.75 10.69 7.12
N ILE A 208 -1.08 9.96 8.19
CA ILE A 208 -0.14 9.09 8.89
C ILE A 208 -0.55 7.64 8.67
N ALA A 209 0.27 6.89 7.95
CA ALA A 209 -0.16 5.58 7.47
C ALA A 209 0.97 4.55 7.36
N ARG A 210 0.58 3.27 7.27
CA ARG A 210 1.47 2.23 6.74
C ARG A 210 1.77 2.49 5.27
N SER A 211 3.00 2.18 4.83
CA SER A 211 3.43 2.31 3.44
C SER A 211 3.19 1.06 2.60
N GLY A 212 1.96 0.51 2.69
CA GLY A 212 1.52 -0.49 1.71
C GLY A 212 1.44 0.12 0.32
N ALA A 213 1.74 -0.64 -0.73
CA ALA A 213 1.78 -0.16 -2.12
C ALA A 213 0.50 0.60 -2.53
N GLY A 214 -0.67 0.02 -2.23
CA GLY A 214 -1.96 0.66 -2.48
C GLY A 214 -2.15 1.97 -1.72
N THR A 215 -1.80 2.00 -0.42
CA THR A 215 -1.89 3.21 0.41
C THR A 215 -1.01 4.34 -0.11
N VAL A 216 0.26 4.06 -0.44
CA VAL A 216 1.16 5.05 -1.02
C VAL A 216 0.62 5.57 -2.35
N SER A 217 0.09 4.68 -3.19
CA SER A 217 -0.47 5.05 -4.49
C SER A 217 -1.75 5.88 -4.37
N GLU A 218 -2.62 5.58 -3.40
CA GLU A 218 -3.83 6.36 -3.12
C GLU A 218 -3.49 7.76 -2.56
N ILE A 219 -2.52 7.85 -1.65
CA ILE A 219 -2.01 9.14 -1.12
C ILE A 219 -1.44 10.00 -2.26
N ALA A 220 -0.64 9.40 -3.15
CA ALA A 220 -0.12 10.08 -4.33
C ALA A 220 -1.25 10.53 -5.27
N ALA A 221 -2.23 9.65 -5.54
CA ALA A 221 -3.33 9.93 -6.46
C ALA A 221 -4.18 11.14 -6.03
N VAL A 222 -4.50 11.25 -4.73
CA VAL A 222 -5.23 12.41 -4.19
C VAL A 222 -4.31 13.61 -3.98
N GLY A 223 -3.01 13.38 -3.73
CA GLY A 223 -2.04 14.45 -3.50
C GLY A 223 -2.03 14.92 -2.05
N ARG A 224 -1.74 14.01 -1.11
CA ARG A 224 -1.70 14.32 0.31
C ARG A 224 -0.27 14.20 0.86
N PRO A 225 0.20 15.16 1.67
CA PRO A 225 1.45 15.00 2.39
C PRO A 225 1.28 13.91 3.44
N SER A 226 2.34 13.17 3.72
CA SER A 226 2.24 12.02 4.62
C SER A 226 3.46 11.76 5.52
N ILE A 227 3.20 11.09 6.63
CA ILE A 227 4.20 10.42 7.46
C ILE A 227 3.94 8.92 7.30
N LEU A 228 4.90 8.22 6.70
CA LEU A 228 4.79 6.81 6.38
C LEU A 228 5.54 5.97 7.40
N ILE A 229 4.88 4.94 7.93
CA ILE A 229 5.42 4.05 8.96
C ILE A 229 5.50 2.63 8.39
N PRO A 230 6.61 2.22 7.76
CA PRO A 230 6.76 0.88 7.23
C PRO A 230 6.54 -0.19 8.29
N LEU A 231 5.82 -1.26 7.93
CA LEU A 231 5.65 -2.43 8.79
C LEU A 231 6.98 -3.19 8.89
N ALA A 232 7.59 -3.27 10.09
CA ALA A 232 8.92 -3.87 10.26
C ALA A 232 8.97 -5.37 9.91
N ILE A 233 7.85 -6.08 10.10
CA ILE A 233 7.71 -7.49 9.75
C ILE A 233 7.29 -7.72 8.29
N ALA A 234 7.21 -6.66 7.47
CA ALA A 234 6.93 -6.83 6.05
C ALA A 234 8.04 -7.70 5.44
N MET A 235 7.62 -8.74 4.74
CA MET A 235 8.53 -9.62 4.00
C MET A 235 9.46 -8.77 3.13
N ASP A 236 10.75 -9.11 3.08
CA ASP A 236 11.71 -8.53 2.13
C ASP A 236 11.83 -6.97 2.17
N ASP A 237 11.38 -6.33 3.26
CA ASP A 237 11.35 -4.87 3.50
C ASP A 237 10.63 -4.03 2.42
N HIS A 238 9.59 -4.63 1.81
CA HIS A 238 8.84 -4.00 0.71
C HIS A 238 8.24 -2.63 1.09
N GLN A 239 7.85 -2.41 2.36
CA GLN A 239 7.15 -1.18 2.76
C GLN A 239 8.08 0.03 2.92
N ALA A 240 9.35 -0.16 3.32
CA ALA A 240 10.31 0.95 3.33
C ALA A 240 10.57 1.43 1.90
N ALA A 241 10.82 0.49 0.98
CA ALA A 241 11.02 0.80 -0.43
C ALA A 241 9.78 1.46 -1.09
N ASN A 242 8.56 1.07 -0.68
CA ASN A 242 7.34 1.76 -1.16
C ASN A 242 7.28 3.21 -0.65
N ALA A 243 7.67 3.47 0.60
CA ALA A 243 7.61 4.80 1.19
C ALA A 243 8.59 5.76 0.48
N GLU A 244 9.74 5.24 0.05
CA GLU A 244 10.77 6.00 -0.66
C GLU A 244 10.25 6.71 -1.91
N ALA A 245 9.25 6.13 -2.60
CA ALA A 245 8.59 6.76 -3.74
C ALA A 245 8.00 8.16 -3.45
N LEU A 246 7.61 8.43 -2.19
CA LEU A 246 7.14 9.75 -1.76
C LEU A 246 8.18 10.51 -0.93
N THR A 247 9.05 9.84 -0.19
CA THR A 247 10.06 10.56 0.61
C THR A 247 11.17 11.15 -0.24
N GLU A 248 11.62 10.46 -1.29
CA GLU A 248 12.71 10.92 -2.17
C GLU A 248 12.36 12.22 -2.89
N ILE A 249 11.09 12.41 -3.25
CA ILE A 249 10.60 13.64 -3.88
C ILE A 249 10.23 14.71 -2.84
N GLY A 250 10.37 14.42 -1.55
CA GLY A 250 10.00 15.30 -0.45
C GLY A 250 8.49 15.54 -0.34
N ALA A 251 7.66 14.53 -0.62
CA ALA A 251 6.22 14.54 -0.39
C ALA A 251 5.82 13.88 0.95
N ALA A 252 6.66 12.98 1.46
CA ALA A 252 6.43 12.26 2.70
C ALA A 252 7.66 12.25 3.62
N ASP A 253 7.43 12.08 4.91
CA ASP A 253 8.46 11.65 5.86
C ASP A 253 8.31 10.15 6.10
N MET A 254 9.39 9.48 6.49
CA MET A 254 9.35 8.07 6.89
C MET A 254 9.84 7.90 8.33
N VAL A 255 9.03 7.21 9.14
CA VAL A 255 9.37 6.86 10.54
C VAL A 255 9.32 5.35 10.67
N LEU A 256 10.47 4.72 10.89
CA LEU A 256 10.54 3.27 11.11
C LEU A 256 9.88 2.91 12.45
N GLU A 257 9.23 1.74 12.52
CA GLU A 257 8.62 1.24 13.76
C GLU A 257 9.59 1.20 14.95
N THR A 258 10.86 0.89 14.69
CA THR A 258 11.91 0.86 15.72
C THR A 258 12.15 2.23 16.35
N ASN A 259 11.81 3.30 15.63
CA ASN A 259 11.96 4.69 16.06
C ASN A 259 10.62 5.36 16.33
N LEU A 260 9.52 4.60 16.40
CA LEU A 260 8.17 5.14 16.57
C LEU A 260 7.94 5.50 18.05
N TYR A 261 8.54 6.61 18.48
CA TYR A 261 8.42 7.17 19.82
C TYR A 261 7.44 8.36 19.81
N PRO A 262 6.55 8.49 20.82
CA PRO A 262 5.59 9.60 20.90
C PRO A 262 6.22 10.99 20.74
N GLN A 263 7.35 11.23 21.41
CA GLN A 263 8.04 12.52 21.38
C GLN A 263 8.58 12.88 19.99
N LEU A 264 9.22 11.92 19.31
CA LEU A 264 9.75 12.11 17.96
C LEU A 264 8.62 12.37 16.97
N LEU A 265 7.56 11.56 17.04
CA LEU A 265 6.42 11.71 16.15
C LEU A 265 5.65 13.02 16.40
N GLY A 266 5.43 13.40 17.66
CA GLY A 266 4.75 14.65 18.01
C GLY A 266 5.52 15.88 17.54
N GLY A 267 6.85 15.87 17.68
CA GLY A 267 7.71 16.92 17.14
C GLY A 267 7.64 17.02 15.61
N LEU A 268 7.65 15.87 14.90
CA LEU A 268 7.52 15.84 13.45
C LEU A 268 6.14 16.34 12.98
N ILE A 269 5.05 15.88 13.61
CA ILE A 269 3.70 16.35 13.29
C ILE A 269 3.60 17.86 13.53
N THR A 270 4.15 18.36 14.65
CA THR A 270 4.15 19.79 14.96
C THR A 270 4.88 20.59 13.89
N ALA A 271 6.10 20.18 13.51
CA ALA A 271 6.88 20.85 12.48
C ALA A 271 6.13 20.92 11.15
N ARG A 272 5.50 19.81 10.73
CA ARG A 272 4.75 19.76 9.46
C ARG A 272 3.48 20.61 9.50
N LEU A 273 2.73 20.58 10.60
CA LEU A 273 1.47 21.33 10.70
C LEU A 273 1.67 22.83 10.91
N GLN A 274 2.85 23.27 11.34
CA GLN A 274 3.18 24.69 11.47
C GLN A 274 3.59 25.34 10.15
N ASP A 275 4.21 24.59 9.24
CA ASP A 275 4.60 25.07 7.92
C ASP A 275 3.54 24.69 6.86
N THR A 276 2.50 25.52 6.77
CA THR A 276 1.36 25.28 5.89
C THR A 276 1.71 25.39 4.41
N ASP A 277 2.71 26.19 4.06
CA ASP A 277 3.22 26.30 2.69
C ASP A 277 4.03 25.06 2.30
N GLU A 278 4.86 24.53 3.22
CA GLU A 278 5.52 23.24 3.01
C GLU A 278 4.49 22.12 2.80
N LEU A 279 3.42 22.05 3.59
CA LEU A 279 2.36 21.04 3.40
C LEU A 279 1.75 21.10 1.99
N LYS A 280 1.44 22.30 1.49
CA LYS A 280 0.91 22.49 0.13
C LYS A 280 1.92 22.04 -0.93
N GLN A 281 3.20 22.35 -0.76
CA GLN A 281 4.25 21.91 -1.68
C GLN A 281 4.39 20.38 -1.69
N ARG A 282 4.37 19.74 -0.52
CA ARG A 282 4.41 18.28 -0.37
C ARG A 282 3.18 17.61 -1.00
N ALA A 283 2.00 18.20 -0.82
CA ALA A 283 0.76 17.77 -1.47
C ALA A 283 0.88 17.80 -3.00
N ALA A 284 1.40 18.91 -3.55
CA ALA A 284 1.61 19.07 -4.98
C ALA A 284 2.61 18.04 -5.54
N LYS A 285 3.72 17.81 -4.83
CA LYS A 285 4.71 16.78 -5.16
C LYS A 285 4.11 15.37 -5.17
N ALA A 286 3.32 15.03 -4.14
CA ALA A 286 2.58 13.75 -4.10
C ALA A 286 1.68 13.61 -5.33
N LYS A 287 0.86 14.63 -5.63
CA LYS A 287 -0.08 14.63 -6.76
C LYS A 287 0.62 14.44 -8.11
N ALA A 288 1.76 15.11 -8.30
CA ALA A 288 2.56 15.06 -9.52
C ALA A 288 3.22 13.69 -9.75
N SER A 289 3.56 12.96 -8.69
CA SER A 289 4.18 11.62 -8.79
C SER A 289 3.21 10.49 -9.17
N ALA A 290 1.90 10.74 -9.12
CA ALA A 290 0.90 9.70 -9.25
C ALA A 290 0.74 9.17 -10.68
N LYS A 291 0.81 7.84 -10.83
CA LYS A 291 0.49 7.13 -12.07
C LYS A 291 -0.98 6.70 -12.09
N ILE A 292 -1.84 7.57 -12.61
CA ILE A 292 -3.32 7.40 -12.53
C ILE A 292 -3.91 6.48 -13.61
N ASN A 293 -3.16 6.18 -14.67
CA ASN A 293 -3.62 5.35 -15.79
C ASN A 293 -3.21 3.87 -15.66
N ALA A 294 -2.68 3.45 -14.50
CA ALA A 294 -2.07 2.14 -14.30
C ALA A 294 -2.94 0.95 -14.75
N ALA A 295 -4.26 1.01 -14.50
CA ALA A 295 -5.19 -0.05 -14.90
C ALA A 295 -5.30 -0.16 -16.43
N LYS A 296 -5.43 0.99 -17.11
CA LYS A 296 -5.50 1.08 -18.57
C LYS A 296 -4.17 0.66 -19.20
N GLU A 297 -3.06 1.23 -18.74
CA GLU A 297 -1.73 0.90 -19.27
C GLU A 297 -1.40 -0.58 -19.10
N LEU A 298 -1.78 -1.20 -17.97
CA LEU A 298 -1.62 -2.64 -17.77
C LEU A 298 -2.46 -3.47 -18.73
N ALA A 299 -3.70 -3.06 -19.02
CA ALA A 299 -4.57 -3.72 -19.97
C ALA A 299 -4.03 -3.60 -21.41
N ASP A 300 -3.69 -2.38 -21.84
CA ASP A 300 -3.14 -2.11 -23.18
C ASP A 300 -1.85 -2.93 -23.43
N MET A 301 -1.01 -3.10 -22.40
CA MET A 301 0.18 -3.95 -22.49
C MET A 301 -0.16 -5.44 -22.55
N ALA A 302 -1.16 -5.89 -21.77
CA ALA A 302 -1.60 -7.27 -21.78
C ALA A 302 -2.12 -7.69 -23.16
N GLU A 303 -2.90 -6.82 -23.80
CA GLU A 303 -3.41 -7.01 -25.17
C GLU A 303 -2.26 -7.12 -26.18
N ARG A 304 -1.31 -6.17 -26.16
CA ARG A 304 -0.14 -6.22 -27.06
C ARG A 304 0.68 -7.50 -26.89
N VAL A 305 0.88 -7.98 -25.66
CA VAL A 305 1.63 -9.22 -25.42
C VAL A 305 0.85 -10.45 -25.87
N ALA A 306 -0.49 -10.41 -25.81
CA ALA A 306 -1.35 -11.51 -26.22
C ALA A 306 -1.41 -11.67 -27.76
N GLU A 307 -1.10 -10.61 -28.51
CA GLU A 307 -1.04 -10.59 -29.98
C GLU A 307 0.33 -11.04 -30.56
N LEU A 308 1.38 -11.17 -29.72
CA LEU A 308 2.73 -11.61 -30.10
C LEU A 308 2.89 -13.13 -30.12
#